data_AF-A0A6N6N6D4-F1
#
_entry.id   AF-A0A6N6N6D4-F1
#
_cell.length_a   1.000
_cell.length_b   1.000
_cell.length_c   1.000
_cell.angle_alpha   90.00
_cell.angle_beta   90.00
_cell.angle_gamma   90.00
#
_symmetry.space_group_name_H-M   'P 1'
#
loop_
_entity.id
_entity.type
_entity.pdbx_description
1 polymer ?
#
loop_
_entity_poly.entity_id
_entity_poly.type
_entity_poly.pdbx_seq_one_letter_code
_entity_poly.pdbx_strand_id
1 'polypeptide(L)'
;MDERVTAELTEGFAMDLWETVRAAKGATGERVFRHTMYAEGEDMVFAGLFPKQDLLEIPDMDDEFRSRLKVFNLLGVVTDGKRSMDMFFLGGSNKPFTSLKSPGELMKVLEPEPLMAFLHLYFKARGFSFDIREMDYDNFMRAVEREALAGTPLAEMAKLQNLFGA
;
A
#
# COMPACT_ATOMS: atom_id res chain seq x y z
N MET A 1 -3.58 -17.68 4.84
CA MET A 1 -4.26 -16.63 4.05
C MET A 1 -4.66 -17.23 2.71
N ASP A 2 -5.87 -16.94 2.23
CA ASP A 2 -6.36 -17.42 0.93
C ASP A 2 -5.52 -16.79 -0.21
N GLU A 3 -5.05 -17.61 -1.15
CA GLU A 3 -4.21 -17.18 -2.27
C GLU A 3 -4.94 -16.18 -3.18
N ARG A 4 -6.26 -16.30 -3.30
CA ARG A 4 -7.08 -15.39 -4.11
C ARG A 4 -7.19 -14.01 -3.48
N VAL A 5 -7.33 -13.94 -2.15
CA VAL A 5 -7.29 -12.66 -1.41
C VAL A 5 -5.94 -11.99 -1.60
N THR A 6 -4.86 -12.78 -1.51
CA THR A 6 -3.49 -12.29 -1.73
C THR A 6 -3.31 -11.74 -3.15
N ALA A 7 -3.80 -12.45 -4.15
CA ALA A 7 -3.73 -12.04 -5.56
C ALA A 7 -4.51 -10.73 -5.80
N GLU A 8 -5.75 -10.65 -5.32
CA GLU A 8 -6.63 -9.49 -5.48
C GLU A 8 -6.02 -8.23 -4.82
N LEU A 9 -5.52 -8.38 -3.59
CA LEU A 9 -4.87 -7.28 -2.87
C LEU A 9 -3.55 -6.85 -3.53
N THR A 10 -2.77 -7.80 -4.03
CA THR A 10 -1.51 -7.51 -4.75
C THR A 10 -1.80 -6.78 -6.06
N GLU A 11 -2.80 -7.22 -6.80
CA GLU A 11 -3.23 -6.60 -8.04
C GLU A 11 -3.77 -5.19 -7.81
N GLY A 12 -4.68 -5.02 -6.85
CA GLY A 12 -5.23 -3.71 -6.48
C GLY A 12 -4.13 -2.72 -6.06
N PHE A 13 -3.20 -3.15 -5.22
CA PHE A 13 -2.05 -2.33 -4.83
C PHE A 13 -1.16 -1.97 -6.03
N ALA A 14 -0.87 -2.94 -6.91
CA ALA A 14 -0.02 -2.70 -8.08
C ALA A 14 -0.69 -1.75 -9.08
N MET A 15 -2.01 -1.83 -9.27
CA MET A 15 -2.76 -0.91 -10.12
C MET A 15 -2.71 0.52 -9.57
N ASP A 16 -2.91 0.71 -8.26
CA ASP A 16 -2.89 2.03 -7.65
C ASP A 16 -1.48 2.65 -7.67
N LEU A 17 -0.47 1.87 -7.27
CA LEU A 17 0.93 2.31 -7.32
C LEU A 17 1.40 2.61 -8.75
N TRP A 18 0.88 1.86 -9.74
CA TRP A 18 1.21 2.07 -11.14
C TRP A 18 0.81 3.46 -11.64
N GLU A 19 -0.28 4.03 -11.15
CA GLU A 19 -0.68 5.40 -11.53
C GLU A 19 0.37 6.43 -11.09
N THR A 20 0.97 6.23 -9.92
CA THR A 20 2.08 7.06 -9.41
C THR A 20 3.34 6.86 -10.25
N VAL A 21 3.70 5.61 -10.54
CA VAL A 21 4.84 5.28 -11.39
C VAL A 21 4.68 5.85 -12.80
N ARG A 22 3.46 5.82 -13.36
CA ARG A 22 3.14 6.37 -14.68
C ARG A 22 3.28 7.89 -14.69
N ALA A 23 2.76 8.58 -13.67
CA ALA A 23 2.91 10.02 -13.51
C ALA A 23 4.39 10.43 -13.43
N ALA A 24 5.20 9.64 -12.70
CA ALA A 24 6.63 9.86 -12.53
C ALA A 24 7.46 9.73 -13.83
N LYS A 25 6.96 9.08 -14.89
CA LYS A 25 7.70 8.91 -16.15
C LYS A 25 8.04 10.24 -16.85
N GLY A 26 7.26 11.29 -16.58
CA GLY A 26 7.50 12.64 -17.10
C GLY A 26 8.36 13.52 -16.20
N ALA A 27 8.65 13.09 -14.96
CA ALA A 27 9.41 13.88 -14.00
C ALA A 27 10.91 13.76 -14.31
N THR A 28 11.56 14.89 -14.56
CA THR A 28 13.01 14.97 -14.73
C THR A 28 13.64 15.43 -13.41
N GLY A 29 14.46 14.58 -12.79
CA GLY A 29 15.28 14.93 -11.63
C GLY A 29 14.76 14.50 -10.26
N GLU A 30 13.51 14.05 -10.13
CA GLU A 30 13.01 13.46 -8.88
C GLU A 30 13.55 12.03 -8.71
N ARG A 31 14.13 11.76 -7.54
CA ARG A 31 14.77 10.47 -7.20
C ARG A 31 13.90 9.57 -6.33
N VAL A 32 12.97 10.18 -5.59
CA VAL A 32 12.08 9.51 -4.64
C VAL A 32 10.64 9.86 -4.99
N PHE A 33 9.79 8.85 -5.10
CA PHE A 33 8.37 9.02 -5.36
C PHE A 33 7.57 8.46 -4.21
N ARG A 34 6.57 9.21 -3.74
CA ARG A 34 5.70 8.79 -2.64
C ARG A 34 4.28 8.59 -3.14
N HIS A 35 3.77 7.38 -3.00
CA HIS A 35 2.38 7.04 -3.19
C HIS A 35 1.67 7.01 -1.83
N THR A 36 0.89 8.05 -1.53
CA THR A 36 0.20 8.18 -0.23
C THR A 36 -1.12 7.45 -0.30
N MET A 37 -1.31 6.43 0.53
CA MET A 37 -2.52 5.60 0.56
C MET A 37 -3.52 6.08 1.61
N TYR A 38 -3.02 6.61 2.73
CA TYR A 38 -3.83 7.18 3.81
C TYR A 38 -3.06 8.27 4.54
N ALA A 39 -3.75 9.35 4.90
CA ALA A 39 -3.23 10.42 5.73
C ALA A 39 -4.40 11.09 6.47
N GLU A 40 -4.49 10.89 7.78
CA GLU A 40 -5.49 11.52 8.64
C GLU A 40 -4.86 11.91 9.97
N GLY A 41 -4.92 13.19 10.31
CA GLY A 41 -4.20 13.70 11.49
C GLY A 41 -2.70 13.45 11.37
N GLU A 42 -2.15 12.70 12.34
CA GLU A 42 -0.73 12.31 12.39
C GLU A 42 -0.48 10.91 11.80
N ASP A 43 -1.55 10.14 11.55
CA ASP A 43 -1.45 8.81 10.95
C ASP A 43 -1.19 8.92 9.45
N MET A 44 -0.13 8.26 8.98
CA MET A 44 0.26 8.26 7.57
C MET A 44 0.66 6.86 7.12
N VAL A 45 0.10 6.46 5.98
CA VAL A 45 0.45 5.22 5.28
C VAL A 45 0.81 5.54 3.84
N PHE A 46 2.03 5.20 3.44
CA PHE A 46 2.49 5.44 2.08
C PHE A 46 3.46 4.36 1.61
N ALA A 47 3.53 4.19 0.29
CA ALA A 47 4.59 3.43 -0.37
C ALA A 47 5.56 4.41 -1.04
N GLY A 48 6.84 4.33 -0.68
CA GLY A 48 7.91 5.16 -1.22
C GLY A 48 8.85 4.37 -2.11
N LEU A 49 9.24 4.95 -3.23
CA LEU A 49 10.27 4.43 -4.13
C LEU A 49 11.60 5.12 -3.81
N PHE A 50 12.59 4.35 -3.40
CA PHE A 50 13.89 4.86 -2.96
C PHE A 50 15.04 4.21 -3.73
N PRO A 51 16.03 4.98 -4.21
CA PRO A 51 17.26 4.40 -4.69
C PRO A 51 18.04 3.77 -3.51
N LYS A 52 18.84 2.74 -3.79
CA LYS A 52 19.64 2.06 -2.77
C LYS A 52 20.53 3.00 -1.98
N GLN A 53 21.12 3.98 -2.66
CA GLN A 53 22.09 4.91 -2.07
C GLN A 53 21.45 5.68 -0.91
N ASP A 54 20.27 6.25 -1.11
CA ASP A 54 19.53 6.98 -0.07
C ASP A 54 19.19 6.07 1.14
N LEU A 55 18.87 4.80 0.89
CA LEU A 55 18.58 3.85 1.99
C LEU A 55 19.84 3.45 2.77
N LEU A 56 21.00 3.41 2.13
CA LEU A 56 22.26 3.04 2.81
C LEU A 56 22.75 4.13 3.77
N GLU A 57 22.21 5.35 3.68
CA GLU A 57 22.49 6.45 4.61
C GLU A 57 21.75 6.32 5.94
N ILE A 58 20.76 5.43 6.05
CA ILE A 58 20.04 5.18 7.30
C ILE A 58 21.01 4.50 8.30
N PRO A 59 21.23 5.10 9.49
CA PRO A 59 22.11 4.54 10.51
C PRO A 59 21.51 3.24 11.08
N ASP A 60 22.39 2.33 11.53
CA ASP A 60 22.03 1.09 12.22
C ASP A 60 21.04 0.19 11.45
N MET A 61 21.00 0.30 10.12
CA MET A 61 20.23 -0.60 9.28
C MET A 61 20.75 -2.03 9.38
N ASP A 62 19.86 -2.94 9.75
CA ASP A 62 20.11 -4.37 9.85
C ASP A 62 20.69 -4.97 8.55
N ASP A 63 21.64 -5.89 8.71
CA ASP A 63 22.37 -6.51 7.60
C ASP A 63 21.48 -7.40 6.72
N GLU A 64 20.47 -8.06 7.30
CA GLU A 64 19.49 -8.85 6.55
C GLU A 64 18.68 -7.92 5.63
N PHE A 65 18.18 -6.81 6.17
CA PHE A 65 17.47 -5.81 5.37
C PHE A 65 18.37 -5.22 4.26
N ARG A 66 19.61 -4.85 4.61
CA ARG A 66 20.60 -4.29 3.67
C ARG A 66 20.91 -5.26 2.53
N SER A 67 20.93 -6.57 2.80
CA SER A 67 21.19 -7.62 1.81
C SER A 67 20.08 -7.75 0.75
N ARG A 68 18.84 -7.41 1.11
CA ARG A 68 17.67 -7.50 0.23
C ARG A 68 17.57 -6.35 -0.77
N LEU A 69 18.18 -5.20 -0.45
CA LEU A 69 18.12 -3.97 -1.26
C LEU A 69 18.66 -4.17 -2.68
N LYS A 70 17.81 -3.86 -3.67
CA LYS A 70 18.15 -3.70 -5.10
C LYS A 70 18.51 -2.24 -5.41
N VAL A 71 18.78 -1.92 -6.68
CA VAL A 71 19.15 -0.54 -7.08
C VAL A 71 18.01 0.44 -6.80
N PHE A 72 16.76 0.04 -7.07
CA PHE A 72 15.55 0.78 -6.76
C PHE A 72 14.67 -0.09 -5.86
N ASN A 73 14.17 0.46 -4.77
CA ASN A 73 13.46 -0.27 -3.73
C ASN A 73 12.11 0.38 -3.48
N LEU A 74 11.11 -0.44 -3.21
CA LEU A 74 9.78 -0.01 -2.79
C LEU A 74 9.63 -0.33 -1.31
N LEU A 75 9.42 0.71 -0.50
CA LEU A 75 9.19 0.58 0.94
C LEU A 75 7.79 1.04 1.30
N GLY A 76 7.07 0.24 2.08
CA GLY A 76 5.83 0.62 2.73
C GLY A 76 6.16 1.24 4.08
N VAL A 77 5.55 2.37 4.40
CA VAL A 77 5.75 3.08 5.66
C VAL A 77 4.39 3.31 6.29
N VAL A 78 4.28 2.92 7.56
CA VAL A 78 3.13 3.21 8.43
C VAL A 78 3.66 3.95 9.63
N THR A 79 3.10 5.13 9.92
CA THR A 79 3.50 5.90 11.10
C THR A 79 2.29 6.55 11.75
N ASP A 80 2.37 6.66 13.08
CA ASP A 80 1.40 7.38 13.93
C ASP A 80 1.81 8.83 14.18
N GLY A 81 2.89 9.29 13.53
CA GLY A 81 3.49 10.63 13.66
C GLY A 81 4.10 10.94 15.02
N LYS A 82 4.06 10.00 15.98
CA LYS A 82 4.52 10.23 17.35
C LYS A 82 5.72 9.37 17.72
N ARG A 83 5.62 8.05 17.56
CA ARG A 83 6.55 7.10 18.20
C ARG A 83 6.89 5.88 17.36
N SER A 84 6.00 5.42 16.50
CA SER A 84 6.24 4.23 15.67
C SER A 84 6.29 4.59 14.20
N MET A 85 7.35 4.13 13.54
CA MET A 85 7.46 4.09 12.08
C MET A 85 7.79 2.65 11.71
N ASP A 86 6.79 1.94 11.21
CA ASP A 86 6.97 0.58 10.70
C ASP A 86 7.32 0.67 9.21
N MET A 87 8.44 0.06 8.83
CA MET A 87 8.93 0.04 7.46
C MET A 87 8.95 -1.38 6.91
N PHE A 88 8.37 -1.56 5.72
CA PHE A 88 8.21 -2.84 5.05
C PHE A 88 8.95 -2.83 3.72
N PHE A 89 9.84 -3.80 3.48
CA PHE A 89 10.43 -3.99 2.16
C PHE A 89 9.40 -4.66 1.24
N LEU A 90 8.70 -3.85 0.43
CA LEU A 90 7.62 -4.33 -0.43
C LEU A 90 8.13 -4.91 -1.73
N GLY A 91 9.38 -4.64 -2.12
CA GLY A 91 9.95 -5.11 -3.36
C GLY A 91 11.14 -4.30 -3.85
N GLY A 92 11.78 -4.76 -4.91
CA GLY A 92 12.93 -4.06 -5.50
C GLY A 92 13.27 -4.50 -6.91
N SER A 93 13.89 -3.60 -7.66
CA SER A 93 14.31 -3.82 -9.04
C SER A 93 15.68 -3.20 -9.30
N ASN A 94 16.45 -3.82 -10.20
CA ASN A 94 17.69 -3.24 -10.71
C ASN A 94 17.45 -2.21 -11.83
N LYS A 95 16.21 -2.08 -12.30
CA LYS A 95 15.78 -1.06 -13.27
C LYS A 95 14.87 -0.05 -12.57
N PRO A 96 14.85 1.22 -13.00
CA PRO A 96 13.91 2.20 -12.46
C PRO A 96 12.47 1.71 -12.62
N PHE A 97 11.63 1.90 -11.60
CA PHE A 97 10.21 1.54 -11.69
C PHE A 97 9.49 2.28 -12.83
N THR A 98 9.93 3.50 -13.17
CA THR A 98 9.44 4.27 -14.33
C THR A 98 9.72 3.60 -15.68
N SER A 99 10.62 2.62 -15.73
CA SER A 99 10.88 1.82 -16.93
C SER A 99 9.91 0.65 -17.13
N LEU A 100 9.17 0.27 -16.09
CA LEU A 100 8.14 -0.78 -16.17
C LEU A 100 7.04 -0.36 -17.15
N LYS A 101 6.36 -1.33 -17.76
CA LYS A 101 5.37 -1.09 -18.82
C LYS A 101 3.92 -1.38 -18.45
N SER A 102 3.68 -2.08 -17.35
CA SER A 102 2.34 -2.43 -16.88
C SER A 102 2.30 -2.71 -15.38
N PRO A 103 1.11 -2.67 -14.75
CA PRO A 103 0.92 -3.17 -13.38
C PRO A 103 1.41 -4.61 -13.21
N GLY A 104 1.21 -5.47 -14.22
CA GLY A 104 1.68 -6.86 -14.17
C GLY A 104 3.21 -7.02 -14.11
N GLU A 105 3.99 -6.07 -14.65
CA GLU A 105 5.45 -6.05 -14.42
C GLU A 105 5.81 -5.59 -13.00
N LEU A 106 5.01 -4.67 -12.43
CA LEU A 106 5.18 -4.21 -11.06
C LEU A 106 4.88 -5.32 -10.04
N MET A 107 3.81 -6.10 -10.26
CA MET A 107 3.47 -7.25 -9.40
C MET A 107 4.63 -8.25 -9.26
N LYS A 108 5.40 -8.47 -10.33
CA LYS A 108 6.52 -9.43 -10.34
C LYS A 108 7.70 -9.02 -9.45
N VAL A 109 7.77 -7.75 -9.05
CA VAL A 109 8.85 -7.25 -8.19
C VAL A 109 8.40 -7.04 -6.74
N LEU A 110 7.11 -7.29 -6.44
CA LEU A 110 6.56 -7.21 -5.09
C LEU A 110 6.86 -8.47 -4.30
N GLU A 111 7.09 -8.29 -3.00
CA GLU A 111 7.22 -9.38 -2.05
C GLU A 111 5.87 -9.61 -1.33
N PRO A 112 5.21 -10.76 -1.54
CA PRO A 112 3.85 -10.97 -1.06
C PRO A 112 3.71 -10.86 0.46
N GLU A 113 4.59 -11.51 1.22
CA GLU A 113 4.47 -11.52 2.70
C GLU A 113 4.61 -10.11 3.32
N PRO A 114 5.68 -9.33 3.03
CA PRO A 114 5.77 -7.95 3.49
C PRO A 114 4.61 -7.08 3.02
N LEU A 115 4.15 -7.26 1.77
CA LEU A 115 3.03 -6.51 1.24
C LEU A 115 1.75 -6.75 2.04
N MET A 116 1.46 -8.00 2.39
CA MET A 116 0.25 -8.33 3.14
C MET A 116 0.32 -7.81 4.57
N ALA A 117 1.49 -7.86 5.22
CA ALA A 117 1.69 -7.23 6.52
C ALA A 117 1.46 -5.70 6.46
N PHE A 118 2.01 -5.05 5.44
CA PHE A 118 1.81 -3.61 5.20
C PHE A 118 0.34 -3.27 4.94
N LEU A 119 -0.35 -4.01 4.06
CA LEU A 119 -1.76 -3.79 3.75
C LEU A 119 -2.66 -4.04 4.96
N HIS A 120 -2.34 -5.00 5.81
CA HIS A 120 -3.06 -5.21 7.07
C HIS A 120 -3.00 -3.97 7.96
N LEU A 121 -1.82 -3.36 8.13
CA LEU A 121 -1.69 -2.12 8.89
C LEU A 121 -2.37 -0.92 8.23
N TYR A 122 -2.30 -0.84 6.89
CA TYR A 122 -3.07 0.16 6.12
C TYR A 122 -4.57 0.07 6.42
N PHE A 123 -5.15 -1.12 6.36
CA PHE A 123 -6.57 -1.29 6.67
C PHE A 123 -6.88 -0.97 8.13
N LYS A 124 -6.02 -1.39 9.06
CA LYS A 124 -6.18 -1.04 10.48
C LYS A 124 -6.16 0.46 10.72
N ALA A 125 -5.25 1.20 10.07
CA ALA A 125 -5.16 2.66 10.17
C ALA A 125 -6.44 3.35 9.66
N ARG A 126 -7.10 2.77 8.65
CA ARG A 126 -8.39 3.25 8.15
C ARG A 126 -9.61 2.82 9.01
N GLY A 127 -9.38 2.20 10.16
CA GLY A 127 -10.44 1.77 11.07
C GLY A 127 -11.16 0.48 10.65
N PHE A 128 -10.63 -0.28 9.68
CA PHE A 128 -11.20 -1.57 9.33
C PHE A 128 -10.96 -2.57 10.46
N SER A 129 -12.03 -3.19 10.96
CA SER A 129 -12.00 -4.09 12.12
C SER A 129 -11.64 -5.53 11.77
N PHE A 130 -11.20 -5.80 10.54
CA PHE A 130 -11.11 -7.14 10.00
C PHE A 130 -9.65 -7.58 9.80
N ASP A 131 -9.36 -8.85 10.10
CA ASP A 131 -8.02 -9.41 9.88
C ASP A 131 -7.95 -10.11 8.52
N ILE A 132 -7.33 -9.44 7.54
CA ILE A 132 -7.12 -9.99 6.19
C ILE A 132 -6.33 -11.30 6.19
N ARG A 133 -5.55 -11.60 7.24
CA ARG A 133 -4.70 -12.80 7.30
C ARG A 133 -5.50 -14.08 7.51
N GLU A 134 -6.68 -13.96 8.13
CA GLU A 134 -7.58 -15.07 8.48
C GLU A 134 -8.81 -15.14 7.56
N MET A 135 -8.95 -14.22 6.61
CA MET A 135 -10.08 -14.21 5.68
C MET A 135 -9.98 -15.28 4.59
N ASP A 136 -11.12 -15.90 4.29
CA ASP A 136 -11.38 -16.51 3.00
C ASP A 136 -11.84 -15.46 1.97
N TYR A 137 -11.80 -15.85 0.70
CA TYR A 137 -12.17 -14.96 -0.40
C TYR A 137 -13.60 -14.42 -0.33
N ASP A 138 -14.57 -15.25 0.07
CA ASP A 138 -15.98 -14.85 0.07
C ASP A 138 -16.25 -13.80 1.15
N ASN A 139 -15.67 -13.97 2.34
CA ASN A 139 -15.74 -12.98 3.42
C ASN A 139 -15.00 -11.69 3.07
N PHE A 140 -13.86 -11.80 2.37
CA PHE A 140 -13.14 -10.65 1.85
C PHE A 140 -13.99 -9.83 0.88
N MET A 141 -14.61 -10.47 -0.12
CA MET A 141 -15.45 -9.78 -1.10
C MET A 141 -16.66 -9.12 -0.44
N ARG A 142 -17.33 -9.79 0.51
CA ARG A 142 -18.44 -9.19 1.27
C ARG A 142 -17.99 -7.98 2.10
N ALA A 143 -16.80 -8.03 2.69
CA ALA A 143 -16.24 -6.90 3.41
C ALA A 143 -15.98 -5.72 2.45
N VAL A 144 -15.33 -5.97 1.30
CA VAL A 144 -15.09 -4.94 0.27
C VAL A 144 -16.40 -4.34 -0.23
N GLU A 145 -17.40 -5.15 -0.53
CA GLU A 145 -18.73 -4.69 -0.99
C GLU A 145 -19.42 -3.82 0.06
N ARG A 146 -19.42 -4.24 1.33
CA ARG A 146 -20.02 -3.47 2.43
C ARG A 146 -19.38 -2.09 2.58
N GLU A 147 -18.06 -2.02 2.43
CA GLU A 147 -17.29 -0.80 2.60
C GLU A 147 -17.40 0.11 1.37
N ALA A 148 -17.40 -0.45 0.16
CA ALA A 148 -17.69 0.28 -1.07
C ALA A 148 -19.08 0.93 -0.99
N LEU A 149 -20.08 0.21 -0.47
CA LEU A 149 -21.43 0.74 -0.25
C LEU A 149 -21.45 1.83 0.83
N ALA A 150 -20.74 1.66 1.94
CA ALA A 150 -20.66 2.64 3.02
C ALA A 150 -20.03 3.99 2.59
N GLY A 151 -19.14 3.96 1.59
CA GLY A 151 -18.53 5.15 0.97
C GLY A 151 -19.30 5.74 -0.22
N THR A 152 -20.46 5.17 -0.61
CA THR A 152 -21.27 5.70 -1.72
C THR A 152 -22.30 6.73 -1.27
N PRO A 153 -22.73 7.66 -2.16
CA PRO A 153 -23.83 8.59 -1.90
C PRO A 153 -25.13 7.90 -1.45
N LEU A 154 -25.34 6.62 -1.81
CA LEU A 154 -26.48 5.81 -1.37
C LEU A 154 -26.49 5.57 0.15
N ALA A 155 -25.32 5.35 0.78
CA ALA A 155 -25.22 5.21 2.23
C ALA A 155 -25.47 6.55 2.95
N GLU A 156 -25.10 7.67 2.33
CA GLU A 156 -25.45 9.00 2.84
C GLU A 156 -26.95 9.30 2.69
N MET A 157 -27.58 8.90 1.58
CA MET A 157 -29.04 9.02 1.41
C MET A 157 -29.83 8.14 2.39
N ALA A 158 -29.36 6.94 2.70
CA ALA A 158 -29.97 6.07 3.71
C ALA A 158 -29.83 6.63 5.14
N LYS A 159 -28.68 7.25 5.48
CA LYS A 159 -28.50 7.98 6.73
C LYS A 159 -29.42 9.20 6.82
N LEU A 160 -29.59 9.94 5.72
CA LEU A 160 -30.51 11.07 5.64
C LEU A 160 -31.97 10.64 5.75
N GLN A 161 -32.38 9.53 5.15
CA GLN A 161 -33.73 8.98 5.33
C GLN A 161 -34.01 8.56 6.77
N ASN A 162 -33.02 8.03 7.50
CA ASN A 162 -33.18 7.73 8.93
C ASN A 162 -33.16 8.97 9.85
N LEU A 163 -32.61 10.10 9.40
CA LEU A 163 -32.59 11.37 10.12
C LEU A 163 -33.83 12.24 9.85
N PHE A 164 -34.44 12.11 8.68
CA PHE A 164 -35.59 12.91 8.24
C PHE A 164 -36.88 12.08 8.04
N GLY A 165 -36.84 10.78 8.32
CA GLY A 165 -37.97 9.87 8.27
C GLY A 165 -38.43 9.46 9.66
N ALA A 166 -39.19 10.34 10.31
CA ALA A 166 -40.11 10.03 11.41
C ALA A 166 -41.46 10.70 11.12
#